data_AF-A0A2H6JPJ3-F1
#
_entry.id   AF-A0A2H6JPJ3-F1
#
_cell.length_a   1.000
_cell.length_b   1.000
_cell.length_c   1.000
_cell.angle_alpha   90.00
_cell.angle_beta   90.00
_cell.angle_gamma   90.00
#
_symmetry.space_group_name_H-M   'P 1'
#
loop_
_entity.id
_entity.type
_entity.pdbx_description
1 polymer ?
#
loop_
_entity_poly.entity_id
_entity_poly.type
_entity_poly.pdbx_seq_one_letter_code
_entity_poly.pdbx_strand_id
1 'polypeptide(L)'
;MFPTVYIQHRLYLHQFEFLKEPDFNEVVPLDYNYQNMIIVTSGRLSFAGREVVFQTSGCGCGPQPAIKGALLVAEVPWPLSNFRRQLAGMANAKDVALADQNIIPAVFRIKKVVSAEERDLVRDALHQHLGAGLIIDFF
;
A
#
# COMPACT_ATOMS: atom_id res chain seq x y z
N MET A 1 -4.06 22.87 11.88
CA MET A 1 -3.67 21.45 12.02
C MET A 1 -4.42 20.67 10.96
N PHE A 2 -3.73 20.12 9.96
CA PHE A 2 -4.39 19.20 9.03
C PHE A 2 -4.63 17.90 9.78
N PRO A 3 -5.85 17.38 9.85
CA PRO A 3 -6.11 16.12 10.53
C PRO A 3 -5.34 14.99 9.80
N THR A 4 -4.40 14.36 10.51
CA THR A 4 -3.52 13.29 10.02
C THR A 4 -4.26 12.19 9.24
N VAL A 5 -5.47 11.87 9.68
CA VAL A 5 -6.38 10.90 9.03
C VAL A 5 -6.72 11.31 7.58
N TYR A 6 -7.01 12.59 7.33
CA TYR A 6 -7.34 13.05 5.98
C TYR A 6 -6.12 13.08 5.06
N ILE A 7 -4.92 13.28 5.62
CA ILE A 7 -3.65 13.21 4.87
C ILE A 7 -3.39 11.76 4.46
N GLN A 8 -3.47 10.80 5.38
CA GLN A 8 -3.26 9.38 5.09
C GLN A 8 -4.32 8.83 4.11
N HIS A 9 -5.57 9.28 4.23
CA HIS A 9 -6.63 8.93 3.28
C HIS A 9 -6.32 9.43 1.86
N ARG A 10 -5.90 10.69 1.69
CA ARG A 10 -5.52 11.22 0.37
C ARG A 10 -4.30 10.52 -0.21
N LEU A 11 -3.31 10.20 0.62
CA LEU A 11 -2.14 9.41 0.20
C LEU A 11 -2.57 8.04 -0.32
N TYR A 12 -3.47 7.34 0.38
CA TYR A 12 -4.01 6.07 -0.09
C TYR A 12 -4.73 6.21 -1.44
N LEU A 13 -5.59 7.22 -1.60
CA LEU A 13 -6.33 7.42 -2.85
C LEU A 13 -5.38 7.65 -4.04
N HIS A 14 -4.37 8.52 -3.89
CA HIS A 14 -3.40 8.75 -4.97
C HIS A 14 -2.55 7.51 -5.26
N GLN A 15 -2.10 6.80 -4.23
CA GLN A 15 -1.36 5.54 -4.41
C GLN A 15 -2.21 4.50 -5.14
N PHE A 16 -3.49 4.37 -4.77
CA PHE A 16 -4.42 3.45 -5.42
C PHE A 16 -4.62 3.76 -6.90
N GLU A 17 -4.71 5.04 -7.26
CA GLU A 17 -4.80 5.47 -8.66
C GLU A 17 -3.50 5.20 -9.42
N PHE A 18 -2.34 5.59 -8.87
CA PHE A 18 -1.05 5.36 -9.53
C PHE A 18 -0.70 3.89 -9.68
N LEU A 19 -1.10 3.03 -8.74
CA LEU A 19 -0.89 1.57 -8.86
C LEU A 19 -1.59 0.95 -10.08
N LYS A 20 -2.56 1.63 -10.71
CA LYS A 20 -3.14 1.21 -11.99
C LYS A 20 -2.17 1.41 -13.16
N GLU A 21 -1.20 2.31 -13.03
CA GLU A 21 -0.16 2.53 -14.03
C GLU A 21 0.82 1.36 -14.04
N PRO A 22 1.15 0.78 -15.22
CA PRO A 22 2.03 -0.39 -15.30
C PRO A 22 3.40 -0.18 -14.63
N ASP A 23 3.97 1.01 -14.77
CA ASP A 23 5.33 1.33 -14.32
C ASP A 23 5.42 1.78 -12.86
N PHE A 24 4.27 2.06 -12.21
CA PHE A 24 4.24 2.48 -10.83
C PHE A 24 4.12 1.28 -9.89
N ASN A 25 5.03 1.19 -8.92
CA ASN A 25 5.19 0.02 -8.05
C ASN A 25 5.61 0.38 -6.62
N GLU A 26 5.13 1.50 -6.10
CA GLU A 26 5.43 1.94 -4.73
C GLU A 26 4.18 1.89 -3.84
N VAL A 27 4.32 1.27 -2.67
CA VAL A 27 3.29 1.17 -1.63
C VAL A 27 3.79 1.91 -0.39
N VAL A 28 3.02 2.87 0.09
CA VAL A 28 3.32 3.59 1.32
C VAL A 28 2.94 2.72 2.53
N PRO A 29 3.80 2.62 3.56
CA PRO A 29 3.41 2.05 4.85
C PRO A 29 2.38 2.97 5.52
N LEU A 30 1.11 2.73 5.22
CA LEU A 30 -0.02 3.45 5.78
C LEU A 30 -0.70 2.61 6.84
N ASP A 31 -0.89 3.18 8.02
CA ASP A 31 -1.78 2.63 9.04
C ASP A 31 -2.77 3.72 9.45
N TYR A 32 -4.01 3.61 8.95
CA TYR A 32 -5.07 4.52 9.34
C TYR A 32 -6.45 3.87 9.32
N ASN A 33 -7.27 4.26 10.30
CA ASN A 33 -8.65 3.81 10.49
C ASN A 33 -9.59 5.01 10.34
N TYR A 34 -10.45 4.99 9.32
CA TYR A 34 -11.48 6.00 9.14
C TYR A 34 -12.81 5.49 9.70
N GLN A 35 -13.24 6.06 10.84
CA GLN A 35 -14.54 5.93 11.54
C GLN A 35 -15.55 4.97 10.87
N ASN A 36 -15.31 3.67 10.96
CA ASN A 36 -16.19 2.58 10.50
C ASN A 36 -16.43 2.47 8.98
N MET A 37 -15.53 2.96 8.14
CA MET A 37 -15.72 2.92 6.68
C MET A 37 -14.55 2.28 5.92
N ILE A 38 -13.30 2.56 6.26
CA ILE A 38 -12.13 2.02 5.55
C ILE A 38 -10.96 1.90 6.55
N ILE A 39 -10.46 0.67 6.74
CA ILE A 39 -9.18 0.42 7.42
C ILE A 39 -8.16 0.11 6.34
N VAL A 40 -7.18 1.00 6.17
CA VAL A 40 -5.99 0.75 5.33
C VAL A 40 -4.82 0.52 6.26
N THR A 41 -4.36 -0.72 6.25
CA THR A 41 -3.13 -1.14 6.90
C THR A 41 -2.23 -1.71 5.81
N SER A 42 -1.05 -1.14 5.69
CA SER A 42 0.00 -1.57 4.78
C SER A 42 1.21 -1.98 5.60
N GLY A 43 1.75 -3.15 5.31
CA GLY A 43 2.84 -3.70 6.08
C GLY A 43 3.71 -4.63 5.25
N ARG A 44 4.69 -5.21 5.92
CA ARG A 44 5.55 -6.25 5.36
C ARG A 44 5.69 -7.42 6.31
N LEU A 45 5.97 -8.59 5.76
CA LEU A 45 6.26 -9.80 6.51
C LEU A 45 7.32 -10.64 5.80
N SER A 46 8.13 -11.34 6.59
CA SER A 46 9.11 -12.32 6.11
C SER A 46 8.45 -13.69 5.98
N PHE A 47 8.53 -14.31 4.81
CA PHE A 47 8.03 -15.66 4.56
C PHE A 47 8.92 -16.42 3.57
N ALA A 48 9.31 -17.64 3.93
CA ALA A 48 10.19 -18.50 3.11
C ALA A 48 11.46 -17.79 2.57
N GLY A 49 12.06 -16.90 3.35
CA GLY A 49 13.25 -16.13 2.95
C GLY A 49 12.97 -14.99 1.95
N ARG A 50 11.70 -14.65 1.73
CA ARG A 50 11.24 -13.51 0.92
C ARG A 50 10.48 -12.53 1.79
N GLU A 51 10.48 -11.27 1.39
CA GLU A 51 9.68 -10.22 2.01
C GLU A 51 8.40 -10.00 1.18
N VAL A 52 7.24 -10.04 1.84
CA VAL A 52 5.92 -9.83 1.24
C VAL A 52 5.35 -8.52 1.78
N VAL A 53 4.95 -7.62 0.89
CA VAL A 53 4.21 -6.40 1.21
C VAL A 53 2.73 -6.69 1.07
N PHE A 54 1.95 -6.18 2.02
CA PHE A 54 0.50 -6.26 1.97
C PHE A 54 -0.14 -4.90 2.17
N GLN A 55 -1.34 -4.73 1.63
CA GLN A 55 -2.21 -3.59 1.90
C GLN A 55 -3.67 -4.06 1.93
N THR A 56 -4.40 -3.72 2.98
CA THR A 56 -5.86 -3.91 2.97
C THR A 56 -6.51 -2.95 1.98
N SER A 57 -7.40 -3.47 1.14
CA SER A 57 -8.20 -2.70 0.18
C SER A 57 -9.68 -3.02 0.39
N GLY A 58 -10.48 -2.02 0.74
CA GLY A 58 -11.94 -2.22 0.81
C GLY A 58 -12.70 -1.20 1.65
N CYS A 59 -13.94 -0.93 1.24
CA CYS A 59 -15.00 -0.33 2.04
C CYS A 59 -15.55 -1.38 3.01
N GLY A 60 -15.75 -1.02 4.27
CA GLY A 60 -16.38 -1.84 5.32
C GLY A 60 -17.87 -2.15 5.10
N CYS A 61 -18.31 -2.20 3.85
CA CYS A 61 -19.70 -2.46 3.44
C CYS A 61 -19.93 -3.91 2.95
N GLY A 62 -18.93 -4.80 3.01
CA GLY A 62 -19.03 -6.24 2.73
C GLY A 62 -18.37 -7.09 3.83
N PRO A 63 -18.51 -8.44 3.80
CA PRO A 63 -18.22 -9.29 4.96
C PRO A 63 -16.76 -9.29 5.42
N GLN A 64 -15.77 -8.98 4.56
CA GLN A 64 -14.34 -8.88 4.94
C GLN A 64 -13.57 -7.92 4.01
N PRO A 65 -12.56 -7.17 4.49
CA PRO A 65 -11.66 -6.40 3.64
C PRO A 65 -10.82 -7.34 2.76
N ALA A 66 -10.66 -7.01 1.47
CA ALA A 66 -9.70 -7.72 0.63
C ALA A 66 -8.28 -7.27 0.98
N ILE A 67 -7.29 -8.15 0.80
CA ILE A 67 -5.88 -7.84 1.06
C ILE A 67 -5.11 -8.02 -0.25
N LYS A 68 -4.41 -6.96 -0.66
CA LYS A 68 -3.49 -7.01 -1.78
C LYS A 68 -2.10 -7.40 -1.29
N GLY A 69 -1.46 -8.35 -1.97
CA GLY A 69 -0.11 -8.80 -1.67
C GLY A 69 0.84 -8.68 -2.87
N ALA A 70 2.12 -8.43 -2.58
CA ALA A 70 3.20 -8.50 -3.57
C ALA A 70 4.55 -8.79 -2.89
N LEU A 71 5.56 -9.14 -3.69
CA LEU A 71 6.93 -9.26 -3.20
C LEU A 71 7.57 -7.88 -3.04
N LEU A 72 8.27 -7.67 -1.93
CA LEU A 72 9.13 -6.51 -1.73
C LEU A 72 10.38 -6.65 -2.61
N VAL A 73 10.72 -5.59 -3.32
CA VAL A 73 11.97 -5.46 -4.09
C VAL A 73 12.97 -4.60 -3.32
N ALA A 74 12.51 -3.49 -2.74
CA ALA A 74 13.36 -2.58 -1.98
C ALA A 74 12.53 -1.70 -1.03
N GLU A 75 13.16 -1.26 0.06
CA GLU A 75 12.71 -0.10 0.82
C GLU A 75 13.36 1.16 0.24
N VAL A 76 12.54 2.13 -0.14
CA VAL A 76 13.00 3.37 -0.78
C VAL A 76 12.74 4.52 0.17
N PRO A 77 13.77 5.30 0.58
CA PRO A 77 13.56 6.50 1.39
C PRO A 77 12.54 7.44 0.74
N TRP A 78 11.62 8.00 1.53
CA TRP A 78 10.56 8.88 1.00
C TRP A 78 11.06 10.01 0.11
N PRO A 79 12.18 10.71 0.40
CA PRO A 79 12.73 11.73 -0.50
C PRO A 79 13.06 11.23 -1.92
N LEU A 80 13.34 9.93 -2.06
CA LEU A 80 13.71 9.27 -3.32
C LEU A 80 12.53 8.54 -3.99
N SER A 81 11.35 8.58 -3.38
CA SER A 81 10.15 7.93 -3.90
C SER A 81 9.66 8.58 -5.20
N ASN A 82 9.30 7.74 -6.17
CA ASN A 82 8.59 8.19 -7.37
C ASN A 82 7.19 8.69 -7.01
N PHE A 83 6.52 8.08 -6.02
CA PHE A 83 5.23 8.55 -5.53
C PHE A 83 5.30 9.99 -5.01
N ARG A 84 6.30 10.30 -4.19
CA ARG A 84 6.55 11.67 -3.72
C ARG A 84 6.75 12.63 -4.89
N ARG A 85 7.53 12.23 -5.90
CA ARG A 85 7.78 13.05 -7.10
C ARG A 85 6.50 13.32 -7.89
N GLN A 86 5.64 12.31 -8.06
CA GLN A 86 4.36 12.46 -8.75
C GLN A 86 3.42 13.39 -7.96
N LEU A 87 3.31 13.24 -6.63
CA LEU A 87 2.52 14.13 -5.77
C LEU A 87 2.98 15.59 -5.86
N ALA A 88 4.30 15.83 -5.84
CA ALA A 88 4.87 17.18 -5.98
C ALA A 88 4.60 17.83 -7.34
N GLY A 89 4.36 17.02 -8.38
CA GLY A 89 4.02 17.48 -9.73
C GLY A 89 2.52 17.73 -9.96
N MET A 90 1.66 17.49 -8.97
CA MET A 90 0.22 17.67 -9.13
C MET A 90 -0.20 19.13 -9.13
N ALA A 91 -1.29 19.46 -9.84
CA ALA A 91 -1.80 20.83 -9.91
C ALA A 91 -2.48 21.31 -8.62
N ASN A 92 -2.98 20.39 -7.80
CA ASN A 92 -3.71 20.74 -6.58
C ASN A 92 -2.75 20.97 -5.41
N ALA A 93 -2.76 22.18 -4.83
CA ALA A 93 -1.89 22.55 -3.72
C ALA A 93 -2.01 21.63 -2.48
N LYS A 94 -3.19 21.05 -2.22
CA LYS A 94 -3.38 20.10 -1.11
C LYS A 94 -2.68 18.77 -1.37
N ASP A 95 -2.58 18.36 -2.63
CA ASP A 95 -1.92 17.11 -3.02
C ASP A 95 -0.41 17.29 -3.07
N VAL A 96 0.07 18.45 -3.55
CA VAL A 96 1.49 18.84 -3.46
C VAL A 96 1.97 18.83 -2.00
N ALA A 97 1.16 19.35 -1.07
CA ALA A 97 1.49 19.34 0.36
C ALA A 97 1.63 17.93 0.97
N LEU A 98 1.13 16.88 0.30
CA LEU A 98 1.35 15.49 0.72
C LEU A 98 2.78 15.04 0.45
N ALA A 99 3.47 15.62 -0.55
CA ALA A 99 4.87 15.29 -0.86
C ALA A 99 5.86 15.80 0.21
N ASP A 100 5.46 16.81 0.98
CA ASP A 100 6.27 17.45 2.02
C ASP A 100 6.11 16.81 3.41
N GLN A 101 5.32 15.73 3.51
CA GLN A 101 5.11 15.01 4.76
C GLN A 101 6.40 14.33 5.19
N ASN A 102 6.88 14.62 6.40
CA ASN A 102 8.06 14.02 7.00
C ASN A 102 7.75 12.79 7.87
N ILE A 103 6.46 12.43 8.01
CA ILE A 103 6.01 11.28 8.79
C ILE A 103 6.25 9.94 8.08
N ILE A 104 6.54 9.95 6.78
CA ILE A 104 6.82 8.76 5.98
C ILE A 104 8.34 8.61 5.86
N PRO A 105 8.98 7.64 6.53
CA PRO A 105 10.42 7.45 6.42
C PRO A 105 10.82 6.80 5.09
N ALA A 106 10.04 5.81 4.65
CA ALA A 106 10.30 5.02 3.46
C ALA A 106 8.99 4.52 2.84
N VAL A 107 9.07 4.09 1.59
CA VAL A 107 8.02 3.38 0.85
C VAL A 107 8.52 2.01 0.44
N PHE A 108 7.61 1.08 0.25
CA PHE A 108 7.91 -0.25 -0.23
C PHE A 108 7.82 -0.27 -1.76
N ARG A 109 8.93 -0.54 -2.43
CA ARG A 109 8.92 -0.85 -3.86
C ARG A 109 8.60 -2.33 -4.03
N ILE A 110 7.53 -2.62 -4.74
CA ILE A 110 7.02 -3.97 -4.93
C ILE A 110 7.28 -4.50 -6.34
N LYS A 111 7.25 -5.82 -6.48
CA LYS A 111 7.09 -6.50 -7.76
C LYS A 111 5.63 -6.92 -7.89
N LYS A 112 4.90 -6.29 -8.82
CA LYS A 112 3.53 -6.70 -9.17
C LYS A 112 3.54 -8.18 -9.56
N VAL A 113 2.61 -8.95 -9.03
CA VAL A 113 2.71 -10.41 -9.02
C VAL A 113 2.25 -10.98 -10.37
N VAL A 114 3.20 -11.52 -11.13
CA VAL A 114 2.97 -11.92 -12.52
C VAL A 114 2.98 -13.44 -12.73
N SER A 115 3.60 -14.23 -11.84
CA SER A 115 3.64 -15.70 -11.96
C SER A 115 2.72 -16.41 -10.96
N ALA A 116 2.29 -17.63 -11.29
CA ALA A 116 1.48 -18.47 -10.41
C ALA A 116 2.21 -18.82 -9.10
N GLU A 117 3.50 -19.16 -9.19
CA GLU A 117 4.35 -19.47 -8.04
C GLU A 117 4.44 -18.30 -7.05
N GLU A 118 4.63 -17.07 -7.56
CA GLU A 118 4.68 -15.88 -6.71
C GLU A 118 3.32 -15.60 -6.06
N ARG A 119 2.23 -15.85 -6.78
CA ARG A 119 0.86 -15.71 -6.23
C ARG A 119 0.62 -16.68 -5.10
N ASP A 120 1.02 -17.93 -5.27
CA ASP A 120 0.83 -18.96 -4.25
C ASP A 120 1.68 -18.67 -3.01
N LEU A 121 2.96 -18.28 -3.18
CA LEU A 121 3.82 -17.87 -2.07
C LEU A 121 3.23 -16.69 -1.30
N VAL A 122 2.81 -15.63 -2.00
CA VAL A 122 2.21 -14.45 -1.37
C VAL A 122 0.89 -14.83 -0.68
N ARG A 123 0.05 -15.65 -1.31
CA ARG A 123 -1.22 -16.10 -0.72
C ARG A 123 -1.00 -16.89 0.56
N ASP A 124 -0.08 -17.84 0.55
CA ASP A 124 0.24 -18.68 1.70
C ASP A 124 0.80 -17.84 2.85
N ALA A 125 1.69 -16.90 2.53
CA ALA A 125 2.25 -15.98 3.51
C ALA A 125 1.16 -15.15 4.21
N LEU A 126 0.21 -14.62 3.43
CA LEU A 126 -0.90 -13.83 3.96
C LEU A 126 -1.91 -14.68 4.73
N HIS A 127 -2.24 -15.87 4.26
CA HIS A 127 -3.12 -16.79 4.99
C HIS A 127 -2.51 -17.23 6.32
N GLN A 128 -1.21 -17.50 6.37
CA GLN A 128 -0.55 -17.87 7.61
C GLN A 128 -0.49 -16.71 8.61
N HIS A 129 -0.31 -15.48 8.13
CA HIS A 129 -0.19 -14.30 8.99
C HIS A 129 -1.54 -13.72 9.43
N LEU A 130 -2.51 -13.66 8.52
CA LEU A 130 -3.77 -12.93 8.70
C LEU A 130 -5.02 -13.84 8.69
N GLY A 131 -4.87 -15.14 8.35
CA GLY A 131 -5.93 -16.16 8.44
C GLY A 131 -6.39 -16.71 7.08
N ALA A 132 -6.84 -17.97 7.06
CA ALA A 132 -7.19 -18.71 5.83
C ALA A 132 -8.52 -18.29 5.15
N GLY A 133 -9.30 -17.40 5.75
CA GLY A 133 -10.62 -16.98 5.24
C GLY A 133 -10.60 -15.71 4.39
N LEU A 134 -9.42 -15.15 4.13
CA LEU A 134 -9.27 -13.82 3.55
C LEU A 134 -9.43 -13.82 2.03
N ILE A 135 -10.02 -12.74 1.51
CA ILE A 135 -10.02 -12.47 0.07
C ILE A 135 -8.68 -11.83 -0.28
N ILE A 136 -7.81 -12.61 -0.94
CA ILE A 136 -6.49 -12.15 -1.36
C ILE A 136 -6.52 -11.77 -2.84
N ASP A 137 -6.12 -10.53 -3.10
CA ASP A 137 -5.85 -9.99 -4.42
C ASP A 137 -4.34 -9.68 -4.53
N PHE A 138 -3.88 -9.30 -5.72
CA PHE A 138 -2.47 -9.01 -5.98
C PHE A 138 -2.33 -7.61 -6.58
N PHE A 139 -1.21 -6.95 -6.29
CA PHE A 139 -0.87 -5.67 -6.92
C PHE A 139 -0.43 -5.83 -8.37
#